data_AF-A0A327HVQ8-F1
#
_entry.id   AF-A0A327HVQ8-F1
#
_cell.length_a   1.000
_cell.length_b   1.000
_cell.length_c   1.000
_cell.angle_alpha   90.00
_cell.angle_beta   90.00
_cell.angle_gamma   90.00
#
_symmetry.space_group_name_H-M   'P 1'
#
loop_
_entity.id
_entity.type
_entity.pdbx_description
1 polymer ?
#
loop_
_entity_poly.entity_id
_entity_poly.type
_entity_poly.pdbx_seq_one_letter_code
_entity_poly.pdbx_strand_id
1 'polypeptide(L)'
;MEMDSPTSARISGIHTRRIQPASPHRESCATHSPDRFVHAMGLTGSDDRMSWWILPTTADIGIRAFSSSPEGAIEEATLGMQAIQLSESGAKTVNSLVRHTGTWSVSIEDDDLPRGMVRWMEEVLYRCDGEDKWLVGNSISINDGIISSQVSWVDSDSVEREIEVKAVTMHELILRRVEEGELLPGVSNDIPSFEGPGWVAQVVLDV
;
A
#
# COMPACT_ATOMS: atom_id res chain seq x y z
N MET A 1 10.39 -85.62 5.99
CA MET A 1 10.89 -84.30 6.43
C MET A 1 9.65 -83.46 6.66
N GLU A 2 9.16 -83.51 7.89
CA GLU A 2 9.36 -82.46 8.92
C GLU A 2 8.31 -81.36 8.70
N MET A 3 7.24 -81.34 9.49
CA MET A 3 7.08 -80.90 10.89
C MET A 3 6.59 -79.46 10.96
N ASP A 4 5.75 -79.25 11.98
CA ASP A 4 5.42 -77.99 12.66
C ASP A 4 4.25 -77.12 12.13
N SER A 5 3.14 -77.23 12.87
CA SER A 5 2.27 -76.10 13.29
C SER A 5 3.08 -75.16 14.23
N PRO A 6 2.58 -74.03 14.82
CA PRO A 6 1.26 -73.38 14.78
C PRO A 6 1.33 -71.81 14.73
N THR A 7 0.18 -71.16 15.00
CA THR A 7 0.04 -69.87 15.76
C THR A 7 -0.10 -68.56 14.96
N SER A 8 -1.27 -67.91 15.07
CA SER A 8 -1.49 -66.75 15.98
C SER A 8 -2.60 -65.81 15.48
N ALA A 9 -3.25 -65.16 16.43
CA ALA A 9 -4.45 -64.37 16.32
C ALA A 9 -4.22 -62.86 16.05
N ARG A 10 -5.36 -62.14 15.91
CA ARG A 10 -5.61 -60.72 16.29
C ARG A 10 -5.02 -59.69 15.29
N ILE A 11 -5.64 -58.55 14.91
CA ILE A 11 -6.51 -57.58 15.59
C ILE A 11 -7.36 -56.81 14.55
N SER A 12 -8.61 -56.50 14.94
CA SER A 12 -9.51 -55.54 14.28
C SER A 12 -8.94 -54.12 14.26
N GLY A 13 -8.68 -53.56 13.08
CA GLY A 13 -8.26 -52.17 12.88
C GLY A 13 -9.45 -51.25 12.58
N ILE A 14 -9.79 -50.41 13.54
CA ILE A 14 -10.78 -49.33 13.45
C ILE A 14 -10.34 -48.30 12.40
N HIS A 15 -11.27 -47.91 11.52
CA HIS A 15 -11.05 -46.87 10.52
C HIS A 15 -11.14 -45.48 11.19
N THR A 16 -10.01 -44.96 11.67
CA THR A 16 -9.90 -43.57 12.13
C THR A 16 -9.72 -42.64 10.94
N ARG A 17 -10.79 -41.89 10.64
CA ARG A 17 -10.80 -40.79 9.67
C ARG A 17 -9.78 -39.73 10.12
N ARG A 18 -8.66 -39.63 9.41
CA ARG A 18 -7.66 -38.57 9.63
C ARG A 18 -8.26 -37.26 9.14
N ILE A 19 -8.63 -36.40 10.08
CA ILE A 19 -8.96 -35.00 9.83
C ILE A 19 -7.66 -34.32 9.38
N GLN A 20 -7.63 -33.81 8.15
CA GLN A 20 -6.58 -32.88 7.72
C GLN A 20 -6.72 -31.60 8.55
N PRO A 21 -5.66 -31.13 9.23
CA PRO A 21 -5.66 -29.78 9.75
C PRO A 21 -5.65 -28.81 8.56
N ALA A 22 -6.58 -27.87 8.58
CA ALA A 22 -6.60 -26.73 7.65
C ALA A 22 -5.26 -25.99 7.75
N SER A 23 -4.68 -25.67 6.59
CA SER A 23 -3.52 -24.79 6.49
C SER A 23 -3.85 -23.44 7.13
N PRO A 24 -2.96 -22.83 7.92
CA PRO A 24 -3.18 -21.47 8.41
C PRO A 24 -3.19 -20.50 7.22
N HIS A 25 -4.10 -19.53 7.26
CA HIS A 25 -4.08 -18.35 6.39
C HIS A 25 -2.71 -17.69 6.55
N ARG A 26 -1.94 -17.62 5.45
CA ARG A 26 -0.65 -16.94 5.42
C ARG A 26 -0.95 -15.48 5.12
N GLU A 27 -0.79 -14.62 6.11
CA GLU A 27 -0.88 -13.16 5.95
C GLU A 27 0.27 -12.68 5.04
N SER A 28 -0.03 -11.71 4.17
CA SER A 28 0.95 -11.07 3.29
C SER A 28 1.92 -10.24 4.15
N CYS A 29 3.21 -10.59 4.15
CA CYS A 29 4.23 -9.89 4.94
C CYS A 29 5.26 -9.24 4.02
N ALA A 30 5.35 -7.92 4.05
CA ALA A 30 6.56 -7.22 3.64
C ALA A 30 7.69 -7.59 4.62
N THR A 31 8.81 -8.13 4.13
CA THR A 31 9.93 -8.52 5.01
C THR A 31 10.60 -7.28 5.59
N HIS A 32 10.52 -7.10 6.92
CA HIS A 32 11.10 -5.94 7.62
C HIS A 32 12.62 -5.82 7.42
N SER A 33 13.07 -4.71 6.83
CA SER A 33 14.47 -4.26 6.89
C SER A 33 14.75 -3.65 8.28
N PRO A 34 15.84 -4.01 8.97
CA PRO A 34 16.14 -3.54 10.32
C PRO A 34 16.94 -2.24 10.27
N ASP A 35 16.36 -1.13 9.79
CA ASP A 35 16.86 0.20 10.13
C ASP A 35 15.74 1.23 9.94
N ARG A 36 15.23 1.73 11.07
CA ARG A 36 13.98 2.49 11.15
C ARG A 36 14.27 3.88 11.69
N PHE A 37 14.60 4.81 10.80
CA PHE A 37 14.64 6.24 11.10
C PHE A 37 14.06 7.08 9.94
N VAL A 38 12.79 6.85 9.60
CA VAL A 38 11.86 7.91 9.16
C VAL A 38 10.49 7.58 9.74
N HIS A 39 9.86 8.56 10.39
CA HIS A 39 8.72 8.39 11.28
C HIS A 39 7.42 8.03 10.54
N ALA A 40 6.93 6.79 10.73
CA ALA A 40 5.52 6.45 10.51
C ALA A 40 4.72 6.80 11.78
N MET A 41 4.06 7.97 11.80
CA MET A 41 3.10 8.31 12.85
C MET A 41 1.76 7.62 12.56
N GLY A 42 1.56 6.45 13.16
CA GLY A 42 0.30 5.71 13.09
C GLY A 42 -0.72 6.19 14.12
N LEU A 43 -1.94 6.45 13.67
CA LEU A 43 -3.13 6.47 14.54
C LEU A 43 -4.05 5.31 14.14
N THR A 44 -4.40 4.52 15.16
CA THR A 44 -5.49 3.52 15.24
C THR A 44 -5.43 2.26 14.37
N GLY A 45 -5.06 1.13 14.98
CA GLY A 45 -6.08 0.09 15.26
C GLY A 45 -6.46 -0.95 14.21
N SER A 46 -5.60 -1.31 13.26
CA SER A 46 -5.56 -2.65 12.65
C SER A 46 -4.16 -2.91 12.10
N ASP A 47 -3.51 -3.98 12.53
CA ASP A 47 -2.16 -4.39 12.12
C ASP A 47 -2.21 -5.00 10.71
N ASP A 48 -2.45 -4.15 9.70
CA ASP A 48 -2.10 -4.40 8.32
C ASP A 48 -1.24 -3.19 7.90
N ARG A 49 0.05 -3.24 8.26
CA ARG A 49 1.00 -2.15 8.01
C ARG A 49 1.31 -2.08 6.51
N MET A 50 0.43 -1.43 5.78
CA MET A 50 0.68 -0.96 4.44
C MET A 50 1.53 0.31 4.53
N SER A 51 2.52 0.40 3.65
CA SER A 51 3.55 1.42 3.73
C SER A 51 4.06 1.79 2.36
N TRP A 52 4.55 3.01 2.27
CA TRP A 52 5.23 3.56 1.11
C TRP A 52 6.69 3.87 1.45
N TRP A 53 7.52 3.94 0.41
CA TRP A 53 8.94 4.27 0.49
C TRP A 53 9.33 5.21 -0.64
N ILE A 54 10.35 6.03 -0.39
CA ILE A 54 11.00 6.83 -1.44
C ILE A 54 11.81 5.86 -2.32
N LEU A 55 11.46 5.82 -3.60
CA LEU A 55 12.14 5.06 -4.63
C LEU A 55 13.30 5.89 -5.20
N PRO A 56 14.54 5.37 -5.19
CA PRO A 56 15.65 6.00 -5.89
C PRO A 56 15.38 6.01 -7.39
N THR A 57 15.29 7.18 -8.01
CA THR A 57 15.15 7.34 -9.46
C THR A 57 16.29 8.20 -10.01
N THR A 58 16.46 8.19 -11.33
CA THR A 58 17.52 8.94 -12.02
C THR A 58 17.14 10.38 -12.35
N ALA A 59 15.88 10.77 -12.16
CA ALA A 59 15.37 12.12 -12.46
C ALA A 59 15.02 12.86 -11.17
N ASP A 60 13.89 12.47 -10.55
CA ASP A 60 13.25 13.20 -9.45
C ASP A 60 12.97 12.24 -8.27
N ILE A 61 11.83 12.38 -7.61
CA ILE A 61 11.46 11.57 -6.43
C ILE A 61 10.44 10.50 -6.84
N GLY A 62 10.80 9.23 -6.65
CA GLY A 62 9.87 8.12 -6.82
C GLY A 62 9.20 7.72 -5.51
N ILE A 63 8.02 7.13 -5.61
CA ILE A 63 7.33 6.46 -4.51
C ILE A 63 7.06 5.02 -4.92
N ARG A 64 7.24 4.08 -3.98
CA ARG A 64 6.70 2.72 -4.10
C ARG A 64 5.87 2.41 -2.85
N ALA A 65 4.69 1.86 -3.04
CA ALA A 65 3.77 1.45 -1.98
C ALA A 65 3.25 0.03 -2.21
N PHE A 66 2.96 -0.66 -1.12
CA PHE A 66 2.33 -1.98 -1.14
C PHE A 66 1.02 -1.95 -0.35
N SER A 67 0.03 -2.67 -0.86
CA SER A 67 -1.24 -2.88 -0.16
C SER A 67 -1.86 -4.23 -0.49
N SER A 68 -2.92 -4.61 0.23
CA SER A 68 -3.69 -5.83 -0.04
C SER A 68 -4.73 -5.60 -1.15
N SER A 69 -5.02 -4.34 -1.50
CA SER A 69 -5.97 -3.92 -2.52
C SER A 69 -5.41 -2.81 -3.42
N PRO A 70 -5.98 -2.61 -4.64
CA PRO A 70 -5.58 -1.48 -5.48
C PRO A 70 -5.92 -0.13 -4.82
N GLU A 71 -7.05 -0.04 -4.11
CA GLU A 71 -7.46 1.17 -3.38
C GLU A 71 -6.39 1.56 -2.35
N GLY A 72 -5.98 0.61 -1.51
CA GLY A 72 -4.99 0.88 -0.48
C GLY A 72 -3.60 1.17 -1.06
N ALA A 73 -3.24 0.61 -2.22
CA ALA A 73 -1.97 0.91 -2.86
C ALA A 73 -1.94 2.37 -3.38
N ILE A 74 -3.07 2.85 -3.91
CA ILE A 74 -3.24 4.25 -4.30
C ILE A 74 -3.27 5.16 -3.07
N GLU A 75 -3.95 4.77 -1.99
CA GLU A 75 -3.96 5.52 -0.71
C GLU A 75 -2.54 5.74 -0.19
N GLU A 76 -1.78 4.66 -0.02
CA GLU A 76 -0.40 4.72 0.49
C GLU A 76 0.52 5.55 -0.42
N ALA A 77 0.42 5.40 -1.74
CA ALA A 77 1.17 6.23 -2.67
C ALA A 77 0.79 7.73 -2.57
N THR A 78 -0.50 8.03 -2.38
CA THR A 78 -0.99 9.40 -2.19
C THR A 78 -0.48 10.00 -0.88
N LEU A 79 -0.52 9.24 0.22
CA LEU A 79 0.01 9.67 1.51
C LEU A 79 1.52 9.88 1.47
N GLY A 80 2.24 9.02 0.74
CA GLY A 80 3.67 9.21 0.48
C GLY A 80 3.99 10.50 -0.25
N MET A 81 3.21 10.85 -1.27
CA MET A 81 3.37 12.10 -2.01
C MET A 81 3.17 13.32 -1.11
N GLN A 82 2.17 13.31 -0.22
CA GLN A 82 1.99 14.41 0.73
C GLN A 82 3.11 14.45 1.77
N ALA A 83 3.52 13.30 2.29
CA ALA A 83 4.57 13.24 3.31
C ALA A 83 5.93 13.75 2.81
N ILE A 84 6.29 13.47 1.55
CA ILE A 84 7.54 13.95 0.93
C ILE A 84 7.60 15.47 0.84
N GLN A 85 6.45 16.13 0.71
CA GLN A 85 6.38 17.58 0.55
C GLN A 85 6.50 18.34 1.89
N LEU A 86 6.21 17.70 3.02
CA LEU A 86 6.23 18.34 4.34
C LEU A 86 7.66 18.65 4.80
N SER A 87 7.84 19.82 5.42
CA SER A 87 9.03 20.06 6.23
C SER A 87 8.99 19.24 7.52
N GLU A 88 10.12 19.11 8.22
CA GLU A 88 10.14 18.47 9.54
C GLU A 88 9.16 19.12 10.54
N SER A 89 9.03 20.45 10.47
CA SER A 89 8.06 21.20 11.29
C SER A 89 6.63 20.92 10.83
N GLY A 90 6.37 20.95 9.51
CA GLY A 90 5.06 20.66 8.92
C GLY A 90 4.56 19.28 9.30
N ALA A 91 5.40 18.25 9.23
CA ALA A 91 5.06 16.89 9.63
C ALA A 91 4.63 16.77 11.11
N LYS A 92 5.21 17.59 11.99
CA LYS A 92 4.87 17.62 13.42
C LYS A 92 3.56 18.37 13.69
N THR A 93 3.24 19.40 12.91
CA THR A 93 2.10 20.30 13.16
C THR A 93 0.86 19.95 12.36
N VAL A 94 0.97 19.35 11.18
CA VAL A 94 -0.17 19.11 10.26
C VAL A 94 -1.34 18.38 10.91
N ASN A 95 -1.05 17.45 11.82
CA ASN A 95 -2.06 16.66 12.53
C ASN A 95 -2.77 17.40 13.67
N SER A 96 -2.31 18.58 14.07
CA SER A 96 -2.96 19.42 15.08
C SER A 96 -3.84 20.52 14.47
N LEU A 97 -3.79 20.69 13.15
CA LEU A 97 -4.62 21.65 12.42
C LEU A 97 -6.11 21.21 12.41
N VAL A 98 -7.00 22.18 12.19
CA VAL A 98 -8.43 21.92 12.09
C VAL A 98 -8.72 21.09 10.86
N ARG A 99 -9.30 19.90 11.07
CA ARG A 99 -9.64 18.97 9.99
C ARG A 99 -11.04 19.25 9.45
N HIS A 100 -11.13 19.19 8.14
CA HIS A 100 -12.36 19.17 7.37
C HIS A 100 -12.50 17.81 6.67
N THR A 101 -13.72 17.46 6.29
CA THR A 101 -13.99 16.24 5.54
C THR A 101 -14.71 16.55 4.24
N GLY A 102 -14.63 15.63 3.27
CA GLY A 102 -15.31 15.78 1.99
C GLY A 102 -15.19 14.53 1.13
N THR A 103 -15.65 14.65 -0.11
CA THR A 103 -15.50 13.61 -1.12
C THR A 103 -14.85 14.19 -2.37
N TRP A 104 -13.78 13.56 -2.82
CA TRP A 104 -13.11 13.88 -4.09
C TRP A 104 -13.22 12.69 -5.03
N SER A 105 -13.17 12.92 -6.33
CA SER A 105 -13.30 11.86 -7.32
C SER A 105 -12.71 12.23 -8.67
N VAL A 106 -12.19 11.24 -9.38
CA VAL A 106 -11.72 11.35 -10.76
C VAL A 106 -12.24 10.19 -11.61
N SER A 107 -12.43 10.41 -12.91
CA SER A 107 -12.81 9.37 -13.85
C SER A 107 -11.59 8.59 -14.37
N ILE A 108 -11.77 7.27 -14.46
CA ILE A 108 -10.88 6.33 -15.13
C ILE A 108 -11.30 6.27 -16.60
N GLU A 109 -10.38 6.62 -17.50
CA GLU A 109 -10.59 6.50 -18.94
C GLU A 109 -10.05 5.17 -19.45
N ASP A 110 -10.76 4.57 -20.41
CA ASP A 110 -10.35 3.35 -21.11
C ASP A 110 -10.00 2.15 -20.20
N ASP A 111 -10.56 2.10 -18.99
CA ASP A 111 -10.25 1.10 -17.95
C ASP A 111 -8.76 1.08 -17.54
N ASP A 112 -8.05 2.20 -17.78
CA ASP A 112 -6.63 2.38 -17.45
C ASP A 112 -6.49 2.86 -15.99
N LEU A 113 -6.60 1.90 -15.06
CA LEU A 113 -6.48 2.18 -13.63
C LEU A 113 -5.11 2.82 -13.24
N PRO A 114 -3.95 2.40 -13.78
CA PRO A 114 -2.70 3.12 -13.56
C PRO A 114 -2.78 4.62 -13.93
N ARG A 115 -3.33 4.96 -15.10
CA ARG A 115 -3.57 6.37 -15.46
C ARG A 115 -4.60 7.03 -14.54
N GLY A 116 -5.61 6.28 -14.08
CA GLY A 116 -6.56 6.72 -13.06
C GLY A 116 -5.87 7.13 -11.75
N MET A 117 -4.88 6.35 -11.28
CA MET A 117 -4.07 6.69 -10.11
C MET A 117 -3.32 8.01 -10.31
N VAL A 118 -2.69 8.23 -11.46
CA VAL A 118 -2.03 9.50 -11.76
C VAL A 118 -3.01 10.65 -11.70
N ARG A 119 -4.19 10.52 -12.33
CA ARG A 119 -5.24 11.55 -12.27
C ARG A 119 -5.72 11.83 -10.85
N TRP A 120 -5.85 10.79 -10.02
CA TRP A 120 -6.23 10.95 -8.64
C TRP A 120 -5.18 11.75 -7.86
N MET A 121 -3.89 11.41 -8.02
CA MET A 121 -2.81 12.13 -7.35
C MET A 121 -2.67 13.57 -7.87
N GLU A 122 -2.85 13.80 -9.17
CA GLU A 122 -2.96 15.15 -9.76
C GLU A 122 -4.14 15.95 -9.20
N GLU A 123 -5.30 15.32 -9.01
CA GLU A 123 -6.44 15.97 -8.34
C GLU A 123 -6.06 16.35 -6.90
N VAL A 124 -5.28 15.55 -6.18
CA VAL A 124 -4.78 15.91 -4.83
C VAL A 124 -3.84 17.12 -4.87
N LEU A 125 -2.95 17.22 -5.87
CA LEU A 125 -2.11 18.40 -6.07
C LEU A 125 -2.95 19.64 -6.43
N TYR A 126 -3.90 19.49 -7.34
CA TYR A 126 -4.83 20.56 -7.69
C TYR A 126 -5.66 21.04 -6.48
N ARG A 127 -6.09 20.12 -5.61
CA ARG A 127 -6.80 20.48 -4.38
C ARG A 127 -5.90 21.27 -3.42
N CYS A 128 -4.62 20.92 -3.37
CA CYS A 128 -3.64 21.62 -2.55
C CYS A 128 -3.41 23.05 -3.04
N ASP A 129 -3.07 23.22 -4.32
CA ASP A 129 -2.56 24.50 -4.84
C ASP A 129 -3.65 25.37 -5.49
N GLY A 130 -4.76 24.78 -5.93
CA GLY A 130 -5.88 25.48 -6.57
C GLY A 130 -7.07 25.73 -5.66
N GLU A 131 -7.18 25.03 -4.54
CA GLU A 131 -8.37 25.00 -3.68
C GLU A 131 -8.06 25.07 -2.17
N ASP A 132 -6.80 25.33 -1.80
CA ASP A 132 -6.31 25.49 -0.43
C ASP A 132 -6.59 24.29 0.50
N LYS A 133 -6.60 23.07 -0.05
CA LYS A 133 -6.95 21.83 0.67
C LYS A 133 -5.80 20.84 0.69
N TRP A 134 -5.04 20.83 1.79
CA TRP A 134 -4.01 19.84 2.02
C TRP A 134 -4.60 18.52 2.54
N LEU A 135 -4.36 17.42 1.82
CA LEU A 135 -4.86 16.09 2.22
C LEU A 135 -4.07 15.53 3.41
N VAL A 136 -4.78 15.10 4.46
CA VAL A 136 -4.19 14.44 5.65
C VAL A 136 -4.68 13.02 5.89
N GLY A 137 -5.63 12.55 5.07
CA GLY A 137 -6.13 11.18 5.11
C GLY A 137 -7.19 10.95 4.04
N ASN A 138 -7.24 9.75 3.51
CA ASN A 138 -8.19 9.35 2.47
C ASN A 138 -8.61 7.90 2.66
N SER A 139 -9.80 7.57 2.17
CA SER A 139 -10.29 6.20 2.01
C SER A 139 -10.89 6.09 0.61
N ILE A 140 -10.22 5.36 -0.27
CA ILE A 140 -10.47 5.24 -1.70
C ILE A 140 -11.43 4.09 -1.97
N SER A 141 -12.27 4.28 -2.98
CA SER A 141 -13.13 3.27 -3.57
C SER A 141 -13.08 3.39 -5.09
N ILE A 142 -12.86 2.26 -5.76
CA ILE A 142 -12.81 2.16 -7.24
C ILE A 142 -14.07 1.44 -7.71
N ASN A 143 -14.99 2.17 -8.36
CA ASN A 143 -16.23 1.59 -8.89
C ASN A 143 -16.64 2.32 -10.17
N ASP A 144 -17.27 1.59 -11.11
CA ASP A 144 -17.91 2.17 -12.31
C ASP A 144 -17.02 3.14 -13.10
N GLY A 145 -15.72 2.84 -13.21
CA GLY A 145 -14.77 3.70 -13.91
C GLY A 145 -14.47 5.02 -13.17
N ILE A 146 -14.63 5.06 -11.85
CA ILE A 146 -14.37 6.23 -11.01
C ILE A 146 -13.51 5.81 -9.83
N ILE A 147 -12.47 6.61 -9.55
CA ILE A 147 -11.79 6.62 -8.25
C ILE A 147 -12.47 7.69 -7.42
N SER A 148 -13.07 7.31 -6.29
CA SER A 148 -13.69 8.22 -5.34
C SER A 148 -13.05 8.05 -3.98
N SER A 149 -13.02 9.11 -3.17
CA SER A 149 -12.47 9.01 -1.83
C SER A 149 -13.19 9.87 -0.82
N GLN A 150 -13.44 9.31 0.36
CA GLN A 150 -13.71 10.08 1.56
C GLN A 150 -12.40 10.64 2.08
N VAL A 151 -12.30 11.95 2.18
CA VAL A 151 -11.05 12.63 2.51
C VAL A 151 -11.16 13.41 3.81
N SER A 152 -10.04 13.54 4.50
CA SER A 152 -9.78 14.52 5.55
C SER A 152 -8.70 15.47 5.06
N TRP A 153 -8.95 16.77 5.18
CA TRP A 153 -8.00 17.80 4.74
C TRP A 153 -7.91 18.94 5.75
N VAL A 154 -6.86 19.75 5.64
CA VAL A 154 -6.59 20.96 6.42
C VAL A 154 -6.30 22.12 5.46
N ASP A 155 -6.37 23.35 5.94
CA ASP A 155 -6.01 24.53 5.15
C ASP A 155 -4.55 24.45 4.69
N SER A 156 -4.33 24.47 3.37
CA SER A 156 -3.01 24.32 2.74
C SER A 156 -2.04 25.43 3.17
N ASP A 157 -2.52 26.66 3.32
CA ASP A 157 -1.71 27.81 3.75
C ASP A 157 -1.16 27.66 5.18
N SER A 158 -1.77 26.77 5.98
CA SER A 158 -1.33 26.44 7.34
C SER A 158 -0.31 25.30 7.40
N VAL A 159 0.05 24.70 6.25
CA VAL A 159 0.98 23.57 6.16
C VAL A 159 2.36 24.03 5.71
N GLU A 160 3.38 23.75 6.52
CA GLU A 160 4.77 24.05 6.17
C GLU A 160 5.36 22.95 5.27
N ARG A 161 5.75 23.35 4.05
CA ARG A 161 6.31 22.48 3.01
C ARG A 161 7.81 22.75 2.85
N GLU A 162 8.58 21.71 2.56
CA GLU A 162 10.01 21.80 2.22
C GLU A 162 10.25 21.49 0.74
N ILE A 163 9.43 20.61 0.15
CA ILE A 163 9.49 20.23 -1.25
C ILE A 163 8.12 20.52 -1.87
N GLU A 164 8.14 21.06 -3.08
CA GLU A 164 6.94 21.24 -3.92
C GLU A 164 6.93 20.13 -4.96
N VAL A 165 5.83 19.39 -5.08
CA VAL A 165 5.62 18.46 -6.20
C VAL A 165 4.83 19.19 -7.27
N LYS A 166 5.39 19.32 -8.47
CA LYS A 166 4.79 20.04 -9.61
C LYS A 166 3.85 19.16 -10.42
N ALA A 167 4.16 17.87 -10.56
CA ALA A 167 3.35 16.93 -11.33
C ALA A 167 3.61 15.47 -10.92
N VAL A 168 2.65 14.61 -11.26
CA VAL A 168 2.70 13.16 -11.14
C VAL A 168 2.87 12.58 -12.53
N THR A 169 3.98 11.90 -12.76
CA THR A 169 4.34 11.46 -14.11
C THR A 169 3.87 10.05 -14.42
N MET A 170 3.72 9.75 -15.71
CA MET A 170 3.54 8.37 -16.20
C MET A 170 4.87 7.61 -16.31
N HIS A 171 6.01 8.24 -15.98
CA HIS A 171 7.33 7.64 -16.08
C HIS A 171 7.50 6.56 -15.00
N GLU A 172 7.92 5.37 -15.40
CA GLU A 172 8.07 4.20 -14.51
C GLU A 172 6.83 3.88 -13.65
N LEU A 173 5.65 4.24 -14.15
CA LEU A 173 4.37 4.01 -13.48
C LEU A 173 4.05 2.52 -13.38
N ILE A 174 3.72 2.07 -12.18
CA ILE A 174 3.24 0.70 -11.93
C ILE A 174 2.02 0.81 -11.02
N LEU A 175 0.92 0.18 -11.40
CA LEU A 175 -0.15 -0.18 -10.50
C LEU A 175 -0.66 -1.55 -10.93
N ARG A 176 -0.32 -2.59 -10.17
CA ARG A 176 -0.70 -3.95 -10.53
C ARG A 176 -0.80 -4.87 -9.32
N ARG A 177 -1.53 -5.96 -9.51
CA ARG A 177 -1.52 -7.09 -8.61
C ARG A 177 -0.17 -7.82 -8.66
N VAL A 178 0.28 -8.27 -7.50
CA VAL A 178 1.35 -9.24 -7.30
C VAL A 178 0.67 -10.54 -6.89
N GLU A 179 0.81 -11.58 -7.70
CA GLU A 179 0.08 -12.84 -7.50
C GLU A 179 0.65 -13.67 -6.34
N GLU A 180 -0.13 -14.62 -5.84
CA GLU A 180 0.32 -15.52 -4.77
C GLU A 180 1.60 -16.26 -5.19
N GLY A 181 2.65 -16.15 -4.38
CA GLY A 181 3.97 -16.73 -4.63
C GLY A 181 4.82 -15.97 -5.67
N GLU A 182 4.33 -14.87 -6.25
CA GLU A 182 5.16 -13.93 -7.00
C GLU A 182 6.02 -13.11 -6.03
N LEU A 183 7.33 -13.08 -6.27
CA LEU A 183 8.26 -12.25 -5.51
C LEU A 183 8.61 -10.99 -6.32
N LEU A 184 8.18 -9.84 -5.84
CA LEU A 184 8.68 -8.55 -6.27
C LEU A 184 9.96 -8.22 -5.49
N PRO A 185 11.12 -8.12 -6.15
CA PRO A 185 12.37 -7.81 -5.45
C PRO A 185 12.33 -6.40 -4.86
N GLY A 186 12.95 -6.26 -3.70
CA GLY A 186 13.20 -4.97 -3.08
C GLY A 186 14.13 -4.10 -3.94
N VAL A 187 14.23 -2.83 -3.58
CA VAL A 187 15.12 -1.86 -4.22
C VAL A 187 16.00 -1.28 -3.13
N SER A 188 17.32 -1.25 -3.36
CA SER A 188 18.33 -0.91 -2.35
C SER A 188 18.13 -1.66 -1.03
N ASN A 189 18.65 -1.13 0.08
CA ASN A 189 18.42 -1.67 1.42
C ASN A 189 17.15 -1.11 2.08
N ASP A 190 16.50 -0.14 1.43
CA ASP A 190 15.46 0.69 2.04
C ASP A 190 14.05 0.22 1.66
N ILE A 191 13.87 -0.32 0.45
CA ILE A 191 12.60 -0.85 -0.03
C ILE A 191 12.61 -2.37 0.07
N PRO A 192 11.71 -2.96 0.90
CA PRO A 192 11.68 -4.39 1.08
C PRO A 192 11.19 -5.13 -0.16
N SER A 193 11.55 -6.41 -0.26
CA SER A 193 10.87 -7.32 -1.17
C SER A 193 9.43 -7.55 -0.74
N PHE A 194 8.56 -7.87 -1.69
CA PHE A 194 7.16 -8.15 -1.45
C PHE A 194 6.77 -9.47 -2.12
N GLU A 195 6.28 -10.43 -1.35
CA GLU A 195 5.72 -11.70 -1.85
C GLU A 195 4.19 -11.61 -1.82
N GLY A 196 3.54 -11.85 -2.95
CA GLY A 196 2.09 -11.76 -3.05
C GLY A 196 1.35 -12.86 -2.26
N PRO A 197 0.03 -12.71 -2.07
CA PRO A 197 -0.85 -11.84 -2.86
C PRO A 197 -0.94 -10.39 -2.34
N GLY A 198 -0.99 -9.43 -3.25
CA GLY A 198 -1.29 -8.03 -2.95
C GLY A 198 -1.18 -7.12 -4.16
N TRP A 199 -0.96 -5.83 -3.93
CA TRP A 199 -0.83 -4.80 -4.94
C TRP A 199 0.41 -3.96 -4.71
N VAL A 200 1.04 -3.56 -5.80
CA VAL A 200 2.11 -2.57 -5.82
C VAL A 200 1.64 -1.34 -6.58
N ALA A 201 1.86 -0.17 -5.98
CA ALA A 201 1.84 1.12 -6.66
C ALA A 201 3.26 1.69 -6.71
N GLN A 202 3.65 2.24 -7.85
CA GLN A 202 4.88 3.01 -8.00
C GLN A 202 4.64 4.15 -8.98
N VAL A 203 5.20 5.31 -8.66
CA VAL A 203 5.07 6.52 -9.46
C VAL A 203 6.30 7.41 -9.27
N VAL A 204 6.60 8.23 -10.28
CA VAL A 204 7.65 9.24 -10.23
C VAL A 204 7.03 10.62 -10.26
N LEU A 205 7.45 11.49 -9.34
CA LEU A 205 6.96 12.85 -9.15
C LEU A 205 7.97 13.84 -9.74
N ASP A 206 7.49 14.84 -10.46
CA ASP A 206 8.28 16.02 -10.86
C ASP A 206 8.26 17.03 -9.70
N VAL A 207 9.44 17.44 -9.21
CA VAL A 207 9.60 18.31 -8.01
C VAL A 207 10.29 19.63 -8.34
#